data_AF-A0A1Y2K8Y1-F1
#
_entry.id   AF-A0A1Y2K8Y1-F1
#
_cell.length_a   1.000
_cell.length_b   1.000
_cell.length_c   1.000
_cell.angle_alpha   90.00
_cell.angle_beta   90.00
_cell.angle_gamma   90.00
#
_symmetry.space_group_name_H-M   'P 1'
#
loop_
_entity.id
_entity.type
_entity.pdbx_description
1 polymer ?
#
loop_
_entity_poly.entity_id
_entity_poly.type
_entity_poly.pdbx_seq_one_letter_code
_entity_poly.pdbx_strand_id
1 'polypeptide(L)'
;MTTSERAQFLSEMRQMLISIQGVMQGIATEDRTAIIEAARYSGNRMARATPQSLRDKLPMEFKQLGAPTHMLFEEIVIRAETDDMADIAEVAAQALANCAACHAQFRAD
;
A
#
# COMPACT_ATOMS: atom_id res chain seq x y z
N MET A 1 -6.38 -10.61 -17.39
CA MET A 1 -5.96 -11.51 -16.28
C MET A 1 -6.78 -12.78 -16.34
N THR A 2 -6.28 -13.92 -15.85
CA THR A 2 -7.15 -15.08 -15.57
C THR A 2 -8.02 -14.81 -14.34
N THR A 3 -9.03 -15.66 -14.09
CA THR A 3 -9.85 -15.57 -12.87
C THR A 3 -9.01 -15.65 -11.59
N SER A 4 -8.02 -16.55 -11.55
CA SER A 4 -7.13 -16.71 -10.40
C SER A 4 -6.22 -15.49 -10.19
N GLU A 5 -5.64 -14.96 -11.26
CA GLU A 5 -4.81 -13.75 -11.22
C GLU A 5 -5.62 -12.54 -10.75
N ARG A 6 -6.85 -12.39 -11.22
CA ARG A 6 -7.76 -11.31 -10.79
C ARG A 6 -8.12 -11.44 -9.31
N ALA A 7 -8.45 -12.65 -8.85
CA ALA A 7 -8.75 -12.89 -7.44
C ALA A 7 -7.56 -12.57 -6.54
N GLN A 8 -6.35 -12.95 -6.96
CA GLN A 8 -5.11 -12.60 -6.26
C GLN A 8 -4.87 -11.09 -6.24
N PHE A 9 -4.98 -10.42 -7.38
CA PHE A 9 -4.82 -8.96 -7.47
C PHE A 9 -5.78 -8.23 -6.52
N LEU A 10 -7.06 -8.59 -6.53
CA LEU A 10 -8.05 -7.99 -5.64
C LEU A 10 -7.80 -8.31 -4.16
N SER A 11 -7.21 -9.47 -3.86
CA SER A 11 -6.77 -9.80 -2.49
C SER A 11 -5.61 -8.90 -2.04
N GLU A 12 -4.64 -8.64 -2.92
CA GLU A 12 -3.53 -7.72 -2.66
C GLU A 12 -4.06 -6.29 -2.44
N MET A 13 -4.98 -5.79 -3.27
CA MET A 13 -5.62 -4.48 -3.09
C MET A 13 -6.39 -4.37 -1.77
N ARG A 14 -7.14 -5.41 -1.38
CA ARG A 14 -7.82 -5.45 -0.08
C ARG A 14 -6.83 -5.37 1.08
N GLN A 15 -5.70 -6.04 0.96
CA GLN A 15 -4.68 -6.05 1.99
C GLN A 15 -3.97 -4.69 2.12
N MET A 16 -3.77 -3.96 1.02
CA MET A 16 -3.30 -2.56 1.08
C MET A 16 -4.28 -1.65 1.82
N LEU A 17 -5.58 -1.83 1.60
CA LEU A 17 -6.62 -1.11 2.34
C LEU A 17 -6.59 -1.44 3.84
N ILE A 18 -6.40 -2.71 4.21
CA ILE A 18 -6.25 -3.13 5.61
C ILE A 18 -4.99 -2.51 6.23
N SER A 19 -3.86 -2.50 5.50
CA SER A 19 -2.61 -1.90 5.97
C SER A 19 -2.77 -0.41 6.28
N ILE A 20 -3.37 0.38 5.37
CA ILE A 20 -3.53 1.82 5.63
C ILE A 20 -4.55 2.09 6.74
N GLN A 21 -5.59 1.28 6.88
CA GLN A 21 -6.53 1.37 8.00
C GLN A 21 -5.82 1.09 9.35
N GLY A 22 -4.95 0.08 9.41
CA GLY A 22 -4.14 -0.21 10.58
C GLY A 22 -3.16 0.91 10.92
N VAL A 23 -2.50 1.51 9.92
CA VAL A 23 -1.65 2.69 10.10
C VAL A 23 -2.43 3.85 10.72
N MET A 24 -3.60 4.20 10.17
CA MET A 24 -4.42 5.29 10.71
C MET A 24 -4.90 5.00 12.14
N GLN A 25 -5.24 3.75 12.44
CA GLN A 25 -5.60 3.34 13.80
C GLN A 25 -4.43 3.51 14.76
N GLY A 26 -3.22 3.07 14.37
CA GLY A 26 -2.02 3.20 15.17
C GLY A 26 -1.62 4.66 15.39
N ILE A 27 -1.75 5.53 14.38
CA ILE A 27 -1.56 6.98 14.52
C ILE A 27 -2.54 7.55 15.56
N ALA A 28 -3.82 7.21 15.47
CA ALA A 28 -4.85 7.71 16.37
C ALA A 28 -4.66 7.29 17.84
N THR A 29 -3.96 6.18 18.08
CA THR A 29 -3.65 5.66 19.42
C THR A 29 -2.18 5.83 19.81
N GLU A 30 -1.39 6.52 18.99
CA GLU A 30 0.06 6.69 19.16
C GLU A 30 0.85 5.37 19.32
N ASP A 31 0.35 4.28 18.74
CA ASP A 31 0.97 2.95 18.81
C ASP A 31 1.90 2.71 17.61
N ARG A 32 3.19 3.01 17.80
CA ARG A 32 4.24 2.84 16.78
C ARG A 32 4.40 1.40 16.32
N THR A 33 4.25 0.43 17.22
CA THR A 33 4.37 -0.99 16.86
C THR A 33 3.24 -1.40 15.92
N ALA A 34 2.00 -1.00 16.23
CA ALA A 34 0.86 -1.24 15.36
C ALA A 34 1.01 -0.58 13.98
N ILE A 35 1.53 0.66 13.93
CA ILE A 35 1.82 1.35 12.65
C ILE A 35 2.79 0.54 11.80
N ILE A 36 3.93 0.13 12.39
CA ILE A 36 4.98 -0.63 11.71
C ILE A 36 4.44 -1.96 11.19
N GLU A 37 3.74 -2.72 12.04
CA GLU A 37 3.19 -4.02 11.66
C GLU A 37 2.17 -3.90 10.52
N ALA A 38 1.28 -2.90 10.59
CA ALA A 38 0.29 -2.67 9.56
C ALA A 38 0.93 -2.28 8.21
N ALA A 39 1.93 -1.40 8.23
CA ALA A 39 2.58 -0.89 7.03
C ALA A 39 3.48 -1.94 6.34
N ARG A 40 4.25 -2.74 7.11
CA ARG A 40 5.21 -3.72 6.59
C ARG A 40 4.64 -4.69 5.56
N TYR A 41 3.38 -5.07 5.70
CA TYR A 41 2.78 -6.05 4.79
C TYR A 41 2.71 -5.49 3.36
N SER A 42 2.25 -4.25 3.21
CA SER A 42 1.93 -3.61 1.93
C SER A 42 3.10 -2.84 1.32
N GLY A 43 4.27 -2.90 1.95
CA GLY A 43 5.52 -2.43 1.36
C GLY A 43 6.04 -3.35 0.26
N ASN A 44 7.36 -3.35 0.07
CA ASN A 44 8.05 -4.09 -0.97
C ASN A 44 7.88 -5.62 -0.85
N ARG A 45 7.52 -6.11 0.33
CA ARG A 45 7.17 -7.52 0.54
C ARG A 45 6.01 -7.95 -0.36
N MET A 46 4.92 -7.18 -0.40
CA MET A 46 3.78 -7.49 -1.28
C MET A 46 4.19 -7.37 -2.75
N ALA A 47 4.86 -6.28 -3.13
CA ALA A 47 5.29 -6.05 -4.51
C ALA A 47 6.13 -7.22 -5.09
N ARG A 48 6.99 -7.82 -4.26
CA ARG A 48 7.80 -9.00 -4.63
C ARG A 48 7.00 -10.29 -4.67
N ALA A 49 5.97 -10.42 -3.83
CA ALA A 49 5.10 -11.60 -3.78
C ALA A 49 4.12 -11.68 -4.96
N THR A 50 3.79 -10.55 -5.60
CA THR A 50 2.94 -10.52 -6.79
C THR A 50 3.58 -11.32 -7.94
N PRO A 51 2.90 -12.34 -8.49
CA PRO A 51 3.40 -13.19 -9.56
C PRO A 51 3.86 -12.37 -10.77
N GLN A 52 4.98 -12.76 -11.37
CA GLN A 52 5.49 -12.11 -12.58
C GLN A 52 4.44 -12.10 -13.70
N SER A 53 3.70 -13.22 -13.89
CA SER A 53 2.66 -13.32 -14.92
C SER A 53 1.53 -12.30 -14.75
N LEU A 54 1.23 -11.90 -13.51
CA LEU A 54 0.28 -10.86 -13.19
C LEU A 54 0.90 -9.47 -13.40
N ARG A 55 2.12 -9.25 -12.88
CA ARG A 55 2.85 -7.97 -13.04
C ARG A 55 3.04 -7.60 -14.51
N ASP A 56 3.29 -8.57 -15.38
CA ASP A 56 3.47 -8.33 -16.82
C ASP A 56 2.19 -7.84 -17.51
N LYS A 57 1.01 -8.20 -16.97
CA LYS A 57 -0.30 -7.79 -17.50
C LYS A 57 -0.77 -6.42 -17.01
N LEU A 58 -0.08 -5.83 -16.04
CA LEU A 58 -0.42 -4.50 -15.53
C LEU A 58 0.08 -3.40 -16.48
N PRO A 59 -0.74 -2.37 -16.78
CA PRO A 59 -0.33 -1.21 -17.56
C PRO A 59 0.90 -0.50 -16.98
N MET A 60 1.66 0.22 -17.81
CA MET A 60 2.84 0.93 -17.33
C MET A 60 2.46 2.06 -16.37
N GLU A 61 1.40 2.78 -16.69
CA GLU A 61 0.82 3.87 -15.91
C GLU A 61 0.36 3.38 -14.53
N PHE A 62 -0.18 2.15 -14.47
CA PHE A 62 -0.51 1.50 -13.20
C PHE A 62 0.75 1.28 -12.36
N LYS A 63 1.82 0.75 -12.96
CA LYS A 63 3.10 0.48 -12.26
C LYS A 63 3.77 1.75 -11.74
N GLN A 64 3.64 2.86 -12.48
CA GLN A 64 4.12 4.19 -12.08
C GLN A 64 3.44 4.70 -10.81
N LEU A 65 2.21 4.27 -10.51
CA LEU A 65 1.53 4.57 -9.24
C LEU A 65 1.78 3.49 -8.19
N GLY A 66 1.77 2.22 -8.58
CA GLY A 66 1.90 1.07 -7.69
C GLY A 66 3.25 1.02 -6.96
N ALA A 67 4.36 1.15 -7.69
CA ALA A 67 5.69 1.04 -7.07
C ALA A 67 5.95 2.17 -6.04
N PRO A 68 5.67 3.45 -6.32
CA PRO A 68 5.77 4.50 -5.31
C PRO A 68 4.86 4.29 -4.11
N THR A 69 3.66 3.73 -4.32
CA THR A 69 2.75 3.44 -3.20
C THR A 69 3.33 2.39 -2.26
N HIS A 70 3.94 1.32 -2.77
CA HIS A 70 4.65 0.35 -1.93
C HIS A 70 5.83 1.00 -1.18
N MET A 71 6.54 1.95 -1.79
CA MET A 71 7.62 2.68 -1.12
C MET A 71 7.12 3.58 0.01
N LEU A 72 5.95 4.20 -0.13
CA LEU A 72 5.35 4.99 0.95
C LEU A 72 4.99 4.13 2.17
N PHE A 73 4.58 2.87 1.98
CA PHE A 73 4.39 1.95 3.11
C PHE A 73 5.71 1.63 3.82
N GLU A 74 6.83 1.49 3.10
CA GLU A 74 8.15 1.33 3.73
C GLU A 74 8.59 2.60 4.45
N GLU A 75 8.32 3.77 3.87
CA GLU A 75 8.61 5.06 4.50
C GLU A 75 7.85 5.22 5.83
N ILE A 76 6.58 4.80 5.88
CA ILE A 76 5.79 4.80 7.12
C ILE A 76 6.47 3.93 8.20
N VAL A 77 7.04 2.77 7.82
CA VAL A 77 7.78 1.92 8.76
C VAL A 77 8.99 2.65 9.33
N ILE A 78 9.77 3.31 8.48
CA ILE A 78 10.98 4.05 8.88
C ILE A 78 10.60 5.21 9.81
N ARG A 79 9.63 6.05 9.41
CA ARG A 79 9.21 7.22 10.21
C ARG A 79 8.58 6.83 11.52
N ALA A 80 7.85 5.72 11.58
CA ALA A 80 7.25 5.24 12.81
C ALA A 80 8.28 4.92 13.91
N GLU A 81 9.56 4.71 13.56
CA GLU A 81 10.63 4.50 14.54
C GLU A 81 10.91 5.74 15.40
N THR A 82 10.80 6.95 14.83
CA THR A 82 11.29 8.18 15.49
C THR A 82 10.41 9.41 15.34
N ASP A 83 9.67 9.55 14.25
CA ASP A 83 9.02 10.81 13.87
C ASP A 83 7.73 11.05 14.66
N ASP A 84 7.23 12.29 14.63
CA ASP A 84 5.96 12.64 15.25
C ASP A 84 4.78 12.04 14.48
N MET A 85 3.65 11.79 15.17
CA MET A 85 2.46 11.20 14.57
C MET A 85 1.90 12.01 13.39
N ALA A 86 2.09 13.33 13.43
CA ALA A 86 1.70 14.24 12.34
C ALA A 86 2.51 13.97 11.06
N ASP A 87 3.82 13.75 11.17
CA ASP A 87 4.69 13.47 10.03
C ASP A 87 4.37 12.10 9.41
N ILE A 88 4.07 11.10 10.26
CA ILE A 88 3.63 9.78 9.80
C ILE A 88 2.27 9.89 9.09
N ALA A 89 1.35 10.70 9.62
CA ALA A 89 0.04 10.94 9.00
C ALA A 89 0.15 11.64 7.65
N GLU A 90 1.13 12.53 7.46
CA GLU A 90 1.38 13.16 6.16
C GLU A 90 1.79 12.12 5.10
N VAL A 91 2.68 11.19 5.43
CA VAL A 91 3.08 10.11 4.50
C VAL A 91 1.91 9.16 4.24
N ALA A 92 1.11 8.83 5.25
CA ALA A 92 -0.12 8.05 5.08
C ALA A 92 -1.12 8.75 4.14
N ALA A 93 -1.26 10.07 4.24
CA ALA A 93 -2.10 10.86 3.34
C ALA A 93 -1.57 10.83 1.88
N GLN A 94 -0.25 10.90 1.68
CA GLN A 94 0.36 10.73 0.35
C GLN A 94 0.06 9.35 -0.24
N ALA A 95 0.12 8.28 0.56
CA ALA A 95 -0.23 6.94 0.11
C ALA A 95 -1.70 6.85 -0.33
N LEU A 96 -2.61 7.44 0.46
CA LEU A 96 -4.04 7.52 0.11
C LEU A 96 -4.31 8.32 -1.17
N ALA A 97 -3.54 9.38 -1.42
CA ALA A 97 -3.64 10.14 -2.67
C ALA A 97 -3.32 9.26 -3.90
N ASN A 98 -2.32 8.39 -3.81
CA ASN A 98 -2.03 7.42 -4.86
C ASN A 98 -3.15 6.38 -5.03
N CYS A 99 -3.78 5.93 -3.94
CA CYS A 99 -4.95 5.06 -4.03
C CYS A 99 -6.07 5.72 -4.82
N ALA A 100 -6.39 6.98 -4.52
CA ALA A 100 -7.41 7.75 -5.21
C ALA A 100 -7.08 7.95 -6.70
N ALA A 101 -5.83 8.33 -7.02
CA ALA A 101 -5.38 8.52 -8.40
C ALA A 101 -5.46 7.21 -9.21
N CYS A 102 -5.04 6.09 -8.62
CA CYS A 102 -5.11 4.77 -9.26
C CYS A 102 -6.56 4.36 -9.51
N HIS A 103 -7.43 4.46 -8.51
CA HIS A 103 -8.84 4.05 -8.62
C HIS A 103 -9.69 4.96 -9.53
N ALA A 104 -9.23 6.18 -9.81
CA ALA A 104 -9.86 7.06 -10.79
C ALA A 104 -9.65 6.57 -12.24
N GLN A 105 -8.56 5.84 -12.50
CA GLN A 105 -8.14 5.44 -13.85
C GLN A 105 -8.30 3.95 -14.10
N PHE A 106 -8.04 3.13 -13.09
CA PHE A 106 -7.97 1.68 -13.21
C PHE A 106 -9.07 1.00 -12.43
N ARG A 107 -9.66 -0.02 -13.06
CA ARG A 107 -10.56 -0.98 -12.43
C ARG A 107 -10.04 -2.37 -12.75
N ALA A 108 -10.24 -3.29 -11.82
CA ALA A 108 -10.02 -4.71 -12.07
C ALA A 108 -11.40 -5.35 -12.31
N ASP A 109 -11.95 -5.15 -13.51
CA ASP A 109 -13.18 -5.77 -14.03
C ASP A 109 -12.96 -7.20 -14.56
#